data_AF-A0A6C0E0E3-F1
#
_entry.id   AF-A0A6C0E0E3-F1
#
_cell.length_a   1.000
_cell.length_b   1.000
_cell.length_c   1.000
_cell.angle_alpha   90.00
_cell.angle_beta   90.00
_cell.angle_gamma   90.00
#
_symmetry.space_group_name_H-M   'P 1'
#
loop_
_entity.id
_entity.type
_entity.pdbx_description
1 polymer ?
#
loop_
_entity_poly.entity_id
_entity_poly.type
_entity_poly.pdbx_seq_one_letter_code
_entity_poly.pdbx_strand_id
1 'polypeptide(L)'
;MNTIITDNSINTNDEKEDEIIIDYNIYEKYILDLSIPNDKRIELIKRYYTENKENTIEIISRISGMYHFSGTKILEKYLNDIALENDLSNFLKVEAIKGLLSFEEYEEDIYDEDDKEMKEIKKESNDSIKIRNEKRQNQSYELLNNVCFQLISDNELATPYKVEVISMLMKVSKYKEESSIYFKYIINNDEIDCDYRYKLILSLERKNIKDIKYHLSESLLTFIENENNLTMYRILSGQYLLQSFDLENKVKENIYKIILKFAESEEMEYNLRADASDLLLSLGSEEMKIIGREMIMKLGGKGKTISDNKQNVHVKEIEKSVLRILEILCYVPTLKINENQIDFEYVEEKIKQLIEKENDENKINISLNRIRMDRTLYSSLSMTLSVFMVKLWSYIQTHENKNEIEKRLLQELEDMTGTCTSGYITRFVNTLSGFGELSISISFEDQIISNFNGRLNAYARNIKDDESIFRTKKLDDVLNIYMKNDENIKLSLDEIKKSTFYINDAIEYFYEIVLDEMRLSSSDYKNRSAFLLFFRTYMSKIREEMFVEFTEYISEFEFDLYFRKALSHYDGIRDMI
;
A
#
# COMPACT_ATOMS: atom_id res chain seq x y z
N MET A 1 -4.75 61.06 39.96
CA MET A 1 -5.80 61.63 39.10
C MET A 1 -6.83 60.54 38.90
N ASN A 2 -7.82 60.53 39.78
CA ASN A 2 -8.92 59.57 39.82
C ASN A 2 -10.08 60.18 39.04
N THR A 3 -10.54 59.51 38.00
CA THR A 3 -11.85 59.79 37.42
C THR A 3 -12.70 58.55 37.64
N ILE A 4 -13.42 58.59 38.75
CA ILE A 4 -14.53 57.71 39.08
C ILE A 4 -15.64 58.06 38.10
N ILE A 5 -16.03 57.09 37.27
CA ILE A 5 -17.27 57.18 36.49
C ILE A 5 -18.41 56.94 37.48
N THR A 6 -19.03 58.02 37.93
CA THR A 6 -20.26 57.99 38.74
C THR A 6 -21.48 57.88 37.83
N ASP A 7 -22.35 56.94 38.21
CA ASP A 7 -23.82 56.99 38.11
C ASP A 7 -24.43 57.89 37.03
N ASN A 8 -24.89 57.24 35.95
CA ASN A 8 -25.98 57.79 35.15
C ASN A 8 -27.31 57.36 35.78
N SER A 9 -28.04 58.38 36.22
CA SER A 9 -29.41 58.32 36.71
C SER A 9 -30.36 57.67 35.70
N ILE A 10 -30.99 56.58 36.12
CA ILE A 10 -32.13 55.94 35.46
C ILE A 10 -33.32 56.91 35.54
N ASN A 11 -33.66 57.48 34.39
CA ASN A 11 -34.89 58.22 34.19
C ASN A 11 -35.94 57.18 33.77
N THR A 12 -36.84 56.83 34.69
CA THR A 12 -37.99 55.96 34.41
C THR A 12 -39.01 56.74 33.59
N ASN A 13 -38.96 56.60 32.27
CA ASN A 13 -40.12 56.74 31.38
C ASN A 13 -39.79 56.17 30.00
N ASP A 14 -40.66 55.25 29.57
CA ASP A 14 -40.77 54.60 28.26
C ASP A 14 -39.68 53.58 27.88
N GLU A 15 -40.11 52.32 27.95
CA GLU A 15 -39.46 51.10 27.49
C GLU A 15 -39.07 51.19 26.00
N LYS A 16 -37.85 51.64 25.76
CA LYS A 16 -37.04 51.20 24.62
C LYS A 16 -35.71 50.76 25.19
N GLU A 17 -35.41 49.47 25.02
CA GLU A 17 -34.06 48.94 25.24
C GLU A 17 -33.13 49.67 24.27
N ASP A 18 -32.56 50.79 24.69
CA ASP A 18 -31.43 51.40 24.02
C ASP A 18 -30.26 50.43 24.18
N GLU A 19 -29.97 49.67 23.12
CA GLU A 19 -28.73 48.91 22.96
C GLU A 19 -27.55 49.87 23.23
N ILE A 20 -26.99 49.79 24.44
CA ILE A 20 -25.75 50.47 24.76
C ILE A 20 -24.68 49.81 23.88
N ILE A 21 -24.32 50.47 22.79
CA ILE A 21 -23.17 50.10 21.96
C ILE A 21 -21.93 50.32 22.82
N ILE A 22 -21.49 49.27 23.52
CA ILE A 22 -20.21 49.27 24.22
C ILE A 22 -19.13 49.26 23.14
N ASP A 23 -18.32 50.32 23.08
CA ASP A 23 -17.20 50.42 22.15
C ASP A 23 -16.25 49.22 22.34
N TYR A 24 -16.04 48.42 21.29
CA TYR A 24 -15.21 47.21 21.33
C TYR A 24 -13.79 47.44 21.86
N ASN A 25 -13.23 48.64 21.64
CA ASN A 25 -11.92 49.02 22.15
C ASN A 25 -11.89 49.05 23.69
N ILE A 26 -13.05 49.23 24.32
CA ILE A 26 -13.21 49.22 25.77
C ILE A 26 -13.05 47.79 26.31
N TYR A 27 -13.68 46.79 25.68
CA TYR A 27 -13.57 45.40 26.12
C TYR A 27 -12.13 44.90 26.08
N GLU A 28 -11.44 45.10 24.95
CA GLU A 28 -10.08 44.62 24.78
C GLU A 28 -9.14 45.20 25.85
N LYS A 29 -9.24 46.50 26.10
CA LYS A 29 -8.46 47.17 27.14
C LYS A 29 -8.64 46.52 28.51
N TYR A 30 -9.87 46.18 28.89
CA TYR A 30 -10.16 45.57 30.19
C TYR A 30 -9.82 44.08 30.25
N ILE A 31 -9.97 43.35 29.14
CA ILE A 31 -9.56 41.95 29.04
C ILE A 31 -8.03 41.82 29.26
N LEU A 32 -7.25 42.75 28.71
CA LEU A 32 -5.79 42.76 28.83
C LEU A 32 -5.27 43.44 30.11
N ASP A 33 -6.12 44.12 30.89
CA ASP A 33 -5.73 44.79 32.13
C ASP A 33 -5.54 43.79 33.29
N LEU A 34 -4.29 43.40 33.53
CA LEU A 34 -3.93 42.44 34.58
C LEU A 34 -4.23 42.93 36.02
N SER A 35 -4.61 44.19 36.21
CA SER A 35 -5.07 44.69 37.53
C SER A 35 -6.50 44.24 37.86
N ILE A 36 -7.26 43.79 36.86
CA ILE A 36 -8.63 43.31 37.02
C ILE A 36 -8.62 41.83 37.48
N PRO A 37 -9.48 41.45 38.45
CA PRO A 37 -9.64 40.07 38.89
C PRO A 37 -9.88 39.10 37.71
N ASN A 38 -9.28 37.91 37.80
CA ASN A 38 -9.26 36.95 36.68
C ASN A 38 -10.66 36.50 36.24
N ASP A 39 -11.54 36.25 37.19
CA ASP A 39 -12.95 35.90 36.99
C ASP A 39 -13.69 36.96 36.18
N LYS A 40 -13.42 38.25 36.44
CA LYS A 40 -13.98 39.36 35.67
C LYS A 40 -13.44 39.43 34.26
N ARG A 41 -12.15 39.17 34.07
CA ARG A 41 -11.55 39.13 32.73
C ARG A 41 -12.06 37.95 31.89
N ILE A 42 -12.36 36.81 32.51
CA ILE A 42 -13.04 35.68 31.85
C ILE A 42 -14.46 36.06 31.45
N GLU A 43 -15.23 36.69 32.34
CA GLU A 43 -16.58 37.19 32.04
C GLU A 43 -16.59 38.14 30.84
N LEU A 44 -15.60 39.06 30.78
CA LEU A 44 -15.44 39.99 29.66
C LEU A 44 -15.08 39.27 28.35
N ILE A 45 -14.18 38.27 28.39
CA ILE A 45 -13.87 37.45 27.20
C ILE A 45 -15.11 36.74 26.67
N LYS A 46 -15.97 36.19 27.53
CA LYS A 46 -17.21 35.52 27.09
C LYS A 46 -18.15 36.47 26.35
N ARG A 47 -18.36 37.66 26.92
CA ARG A 47 -19.20 38.70 26.31
C ARG A 47 -18.61 39.12 24.97
N TYR A 48 -17.31 39.40 24.94
CA TYR A 48 -16.61 39.75 23.72
C TYR A 48 -16.69 38.64 22.66
N TYR A 49 -16.58 37.37 23.05
CA TYR A 49 -16.73 36.23 22.14
C TYR A 49 -18.13 36.13 21.54
N THR A 50 -19.17 36.45 22.32
CA THR A 50 -20.56 36.44 21.85
C THR A 50 -20.78 37.53 20.80
N GLU A 51 -20.18 38.70 21.00
CA GLU A 51 -20.31 39.85 20.11
C GLU A 51 -19.33 39.82 18.91
N ASN A 52 -18.16 39.18 19.06
CA ASN A 52 -17.07 39.21 18.08
C ASN A 52 -16.18 37.94 18.14
N LYS A 53 -16.74 36.84 17.62
CA LYS A 53 -16.07 35.53 17.60
C LYS A 53 -14.70 35.56 16.93
N GLU A 54 -14.59 36.22 15.78
CA GLU A 54 -13.38 36.23 14.95
C GLU A 54 -12.22 36.96 15.64
N ASN A 55 -12.45 38.11 16.27
CA ASN A 55 -11.37 38.87 16.90
C ASN A 55 -10.95 38.31 18.27
N THR A 56 -11.75 37.43 18.87
CA THR A 56 -11.42 36.84 20.18
C THR A 56 -10.10 36.05 20.14
N ILE A 57 -9.77 35.43 18.99
CA ILE A 57 -8.50 34.71 18.83
C ILE A 57 -7.28 35.63 18.92
N GLU A 58 -7.40 36.87 18.44
CA GLU A 58 -6.30 37.83 18.48
C GLU A 58 -6.00 38.23 19.93
N ILE A 59 -7.04 38.42 20.73
CA ILE A 59 -6.92 38.70 22.16
C ILE A 59 -6.22 37.53 22.88
N ILE A 60 -6.65 36.30 22.64
CA ILE A 60 -5.99 35.11 23.23
C ILE A 60 -4.53 35.04 22.77
N SER A 61 -4.25 35.27 21.50
CA SER A 61 -2.88 35.28 20.96
C SER A 61 -2.01 36.35 21.62
N ARG A 62 -2.55 37.54 21.91
CA ARG A 62 -1.87 38.60 22.66
C ARG A 62 -1.58 38.16 24.10
N ILE A 63 -2.55 37.54 24.79
CA ILE A 63 -2.36 37.00 26.15
C ILE A 63 -1.28 35.90 26.16
N SER A 64 -1.32 34.99 25.18
CA SER A 64 -0.32 33.94 25.00
C SER A 64 1.07 34.52 24.74
N GLY A 65 1.18 35.56 23.91
CA GLY A 65 2.43 36.28 23.70
C GLY A 65 2.95 36.92 24.98
N MET A 66 2.09 37.62 25.72
CA MET A 66 2.44 38.19 27.03
C MET A 66 2.93 37.12 28.01
N TYR A 67 2.30 35.93 28.01
CA TYR A 67 2.72 34.82 28.86
C TYR A 67 4.08 34.27 28.42
N HIS A 68 4.27 34.04 27.12
CA HIS A 68 5.54 33.54 26.56
C HIS A 68 6.73 34.44 26.94
N PHE A 69 6.55 35.77 26.93
CA PHE A 69 7.62 36.69 27.31
C PHE A 69 7.82 36.82 28.83
N SER A 70 6.75 36.77 29.61
CA SER A 70 6.81 37.13 31.03
C SER A 70 6.87 35.95 32.00
N GLY A 71 6.35 34.78 31.61
CA GLY A 71 6.23 33.61 32.48
C GLY A 71 5.38 33.82 33.73
N THR A 72 4.57 34.88 33.80
CA THR A 72 3.91 35.26 35.06
C THR A 72 2.77 34.31 35.43
N LYS A 73 2.67 33.98 36.73
CA LYS A 73 1.59 33.14 37.26
C LYS A 73 0.18 33.69 37.06
N ILE A 74 0.05 35.01 36.92
CA ILE A 74 -1.24 35.67 36.65
C ILE A 74 -1.73 35.32 35.24
N LEU A 75 -0.85 35.38 34.24
CA LEU A 75 -1.19 35.03 32.87
C LEU A 75 -1.34 33.52 32.68
N GLU A 76 -0.51 32.71 33.34
CA GLU A 76 -0.67 31.24 33.39
C GLU A 76 -2.05 30.85 33.90
N LYS A 77 -2.46 31.41 35.05
CA LYS A 77 -3.81 31.19 35.59
C LYS A 77 -4.88 31.68 34.62
N TYR A 78 -4.66 32.80 33.95
CA TYR A 78 -5.66 33.34 33.03
C TYR A 78 -5.89 32.42 31.83
N LEU A 79 -4.83 31.93 31.19
CA LEU A 79 -4.93 30.98 30.09
C LEU A 79 -5.53 29.63 30.53
N ASN A 80 -5.20 29.16 31.74
CA ASN A 80 -5.83 27.95 32.32
C ASN A 80 -7.34 28.14 32.49
N ASP A 81 -7.78 29.27 33.03
CA ASP A 81 -9.20 29.56 33.24
C ASP A 81 -9.94 29.73 31.89
N ILE A 82 -9.30 30.28 30.85
CA ILE A 82 -9.84 30.31 29.48
C ILE A 82 -10.02 28.88 28.93
N ALA A 83 -9.01 28.02 29.10
CA ALA A 83 -9.05 26.65 28.60
C ALA A 83 -10.13 25.77 29.26
N LEU A 84 -10.53 26.10 30.49
CA LEU A 84 -11.56 25.39 31.25
C LEU A 84 -12.98 25.93 31.00
N GLU A 85 -13.13 26.98 30.20
CA GLU A 85 -14.39 27.70 30.13
C GLU A 85 -15.39 27.10 29.13
N ASN A 86 -16.56 26.67 29.61
CA ASN A 86 -17.53 25.92 28.79
C ASN A 86 -18.19 26.76 27.70
N ASP A 87 -18.33 28.08 27.93
CA ASP A 87 -19.01 28.99 26.99
C ASP A 87 -18.11 29.43 25.80
N LEU A 88 -16.82 29.07 25.83
CA LEU A 88 -15.88 29.35 24.74
C LEU A 88 -15.76 28.14 23.81
N SER A 89 -15.53 28.41 22.52
CA SER A 89 -15.30 27.33 21.56
C SER A 89 -14.05 26.53 21.90
N ASN A 90 -14.06 25.26 21.53
CA ASN A 90 -12.90 24.39 21.72
C ASN A 90 -11.68 24.88 20.96
N PHE A 91 -11.87 25.59 19.84
CA PHE A 91 -10.80 26.29 19.13
C PHE A 91 -10.02 27.24 20.05
N LEU A 92 -10.73 28.17 20.70
CA LEU A 92 -10.13 29.17 21.59
C LEU A 92 -9.46 28.54 22.81
N LYS A 93 -10.06 27.48 23.37
CA LYS A 93 -9.45 26.71 24.46
C LYS A 93 -8.11 26.10 24.04
N VAL A 94 -8.03 25.49 22.86
CA VAL A 94 -6.79 24.92 22.32
C VAL A 94 -5.72 26.00 22.14
N GLU A 95 -6.10 27.17 21.63
CA GLU A 95 -5.15 28.27 21.40
C GLU A 95 -4.59 28.83 22.72
N ALA A 96 -5.42 28.90 23.76
CA ALA A 96 -4.92 29.20 25.11
C ALA A 96 -3.92 28.14 25.62
N ILE A 97 -4.20 26.85 25.39
CA ILE A 97 -3.32 25.73 25.77
C ILE A 97 -2.02 25.72 24.96
N LYS A 98 -2.04 26.05 23.66
CA LYS A 98 -0.84 26.25 22.84
C LYS A 98 0.04 27.34 23.45
N GLY A 99 -0.58 28.45 23.88
CA GLY A 99 0.11 29.50 24.64
C GLY A 99 0.79 28.98 25.90
N LEU A 100 0.09 28.16 26.69
CA LEU A 100 0.65 27.54 27.90
C LEU A 100 1.85 26.61 27.60
N LEU A 101 1.73 25.79 26.56
CA LEU A 101 2.78 24.84 26.13
C LEU A 101 4.00 25.52 25.50
N SER A 102 3.85 26.74 24.99
CA SER A 102 4.93 27.48 24.33
C SER A 102 5.97 28.08 25.29
N PHE A 103 5.66 28.15 26.59
CA PHE A 103 6.53 28.77 27.59
C PHE A 103 7.41 27.74 28.31
N GLU A 104 8.72 27.98 28.31
CA GLU A 104 9.71 27.21 29.05
C GLU A 104 10.63 28.20 29.78
N GLU A 105 10.83 28.01 31.09
CA GLU A 105 11.85 28.76 31.83
C GLU A 105 13.23 28.27 31.39
N TYR A 106 14.12 29.19 31.03
CA TYR A 106 15.47 28.86 30.56
C TYR A 106 16.39 28.48 31.72
N GLU A 107 17.16 27.42 31.53
CA GLU A 107 18.27 27.04 32.41
C GLU A 107 19.39 28.09 32.34
N GLU A 108 20.07 28.31 33.47
CA GLU A 108 21.27 29.13 33.55
C GLU A 108 22.47 28.38 32.95
N ASP A 109 23.23 29.05 32.09
CA ASP A 109 24.48 28.50 31.55
C ASP A 109 25.53 28.31 32.67
N ILE A 110 26.10 27.11 32.72
CA ILE A 110 27.21 26.76 33.61
C ILE A 110 28.52 26.87 32.83
N TYR A 111 29.34 27.87 33.17
CA TYR A 111 30.60 28.15 32.48
C TYR A 111 31.77 27.47 33.18
N ASP A 112 32.83 27.16 32.43
CA ASP A 112 34.04 26.57 33.01
C ASP A 112 34.72 27.49 34.03
N GLU A 113 34.58 28.81 33.86
CA GLU A 113 35.10 29.86 34.74
C GLU A 113 34.33 30.00 36.06
N ASP A 114 33.11 29.46 36.16
CA ASP A 114 32.34 29.49 37.39
C ASP A 114 33.11 28.70 38.49
N ASP A 115 33.21 29.29 39.68
CA ASP A 115 33.76 28.57 40.83
C ASP A 115 32.84 27.40 41.22
N LYS A 116 33.38 26.48 42.04
CA LYS A 116 32.66 25.25 42.40
C LYS A 116 31.31 25.53 43.07
N GLU A 117 31.23 26.55 43.91
CA GLU A 117 30.00 26.92 44.63
C GLU A 117 28.97 27.49 43.66
N MET A 118 29.38 28.37 42.74
CA MET A 118 28.52 28.91 41.69
C MET A 118 27.98 27.81 40.76
N LYS A 119 28.80 26.83 40.37
CA LYS A 119 28.37 25.68 39.57
C LYS A 119 27.31 24.84 40.29
N GLU A 120 27.46 24.64 41.61
CA GLU A 120 26.48 23.91 42.42
C GLU A 120 25.16 24.68 42.51
N ILE A 121 25.20 25.99 42.77
CA ILE A 121 24.00 26.86 42.81
C ILE A 121 23.24 26.85 41.49
N LYS A 122 23.93 27.05 40.35
CA LYS A 122 23.31 27.02 39.03
C LYS A 122 22.69 25.67 38.72
N LYS A 123 23.35 24.58 39.12
CA LYS A 123 22.81 23.22 38.94
C LYS A 123 21.51 23.03 39.74
N GLU A 124 21.48 23.43 41.01
CA GLU A 124 20.27 23.34 41.85
C GLU A 124 19.13 24.24 41.31
N SER A 125 19.47 25.43 40.81
CA SER A 125 18.55 26.34 40.11
C SER A 125 17.95 25.67 38.87
N ASN A 126 18.80 25.11 38.00
CA ASN A 126 18.40 24.41 36.78
C ASN A 126 17.54 23.17 37.07
N ASP A 127 17.87 22.39 38.10
CA ASP A 127 17.06 21.25 38.52
C ASP A 127 15.67 21.72 38.99
N SER A 128 15.59 22.83 39.72
CA SER A 128 14.33 23.44 40.13
C SER A 128 13.52 23.98 38.94
N ILE A 129 14.19 24.57 37.95
CA ILE A 129 13.59 25.05 36.69
C ILE A 129 12.98 23.88 35.91
N LYS A 130 13.71 22.76 35.76
CA LYS A 130 13.23 21.54 35.11
C LYS A 130 11.95 21.01 35.76
N ILE A 131 11.94 20.92 37.09
CA ILE A 131 10.75 20.45 37.84
C ILE A 131 9.56 21.40 37.61
N ARG A 132 9.77 22.71 37.57
CA ARG A 132 8.70 23.69 37.30
C ARG A 132 8.20 23.60 35.86
N ASN A 133 9.09 23.48 34.88
CA ASN A 133 8.75 23.30 33.46
C ASN A 133 7.95 22.02 33.26
N GLU A 134 8.41 20.90 33.81
CA GLU A 134 7.73 19.61 33.74
C GLU A 134 6.32 19.69 34.37
N LYS A 135 6.19 20.32 35.55
CA LYS A 135 4.89 20.53 36.18
C LYS A 135 3.95 21.36 35.30
N ARG A 136 4.42 22.47 34.74
CA ARG A 136 3.61 23.35 33.85
C ARG A 136 3.18 22.61 32.58
N GLN A 137 4.10 21.88 31.93
CA GLN A 137 3.79 21.07 30.76
C GLN A 137 2.76 20.00 31.11
N ASN A 138 2.95 19.25 32.19
CA ASN A 138 2.01 18.22 32.63
C ASN A 138 0.59 18.74 32.87
N GLN A 139 0.45 19.91 33.50
CA GLN A 139 -0.83 20.58 33.69
C GLN A 139 -1.45 21.02 32.35
N SER A 140 -0.64 21.56 31.45
CA SER A 140 -1.10 22.00 30.13
C SER A 140 -1.59 20.83 29.26
N TYR A 141 -0.90 19.69 29.32
CA TYR A 141 -1.33 18.47 28.63
C TYR A 141 -2.57 17.83 29.27
N GLU A 142 -2.78 18.00 30.58
CA GLU A 142 -4.02 17.59 31.24
C GLU A 142 -5.23 18.39 30.72
N LEU A 143 -5.07 19.71 30.56
CA LEU A 143 -6.07 20.54 29.91
C LEU A 143 -6.28 20.14 28.46
N LEU A 144 -5.20 19.88 27.71
CA LEU A 144 -5.28 19.45 26.32
C LEU A 144 -6.07 18.15 26.18
N ASN A 145 -5.84 17.18 27.08
CA ASN A 145 -6.58 15.92 27.12
C ASN A 145 -8.08 16.15 27.33
N ASN A 146 -8.45 16.99 28.29
CA ASN A 146 -9.85 17.34 28.56
C ASN A 146 -10.52 18.00 27.36
N VAL A 147 -9.82 18.91 26.67
CA VAL A 147 -10.33 19.54 25.46
C VAL A 147 -10.42 18.54 24.30
N CYS A 148 -9.44 17.65 24.12
CA CYS A 148 -9.49 16.60 23.10
C CYS A 148 -10.71 15.69 23.26
N PHE A 149 -11.06 15.33 24.51
CA PHE A 149 -12.28 14.57 24.77
C PHE A 149 -13.55 15.29 24.27
N GLN A 150 -13.61 16.62 24.42
CA GLN A 150 -14.73 17.43 23.93
C GLN A 150 -14.70 17.60 22.40
N LEU A 151 -13.51 17.74 21.81
CA LEU A 151 -13.29 17.94 20.36
C LEU A 151 -13.84 16.81 19.49
N ILE A 152 -13.85 15.60 20.02
CA ILE A 152 -14.29 14.41 19.32
C ILE A 152 -15.77 14.51 18.95
N SER A 153 -16.59 15.04 19.85
CA SER A 153 -18.03 15.23 19.67
C SER A 153 -18.39 16.56 18.98
N ASP A 154 -17.39 17.40 18.71
CA ASP A 154 -17.58 18.76 18.19
C ASP A 154 -17.61 18.75 16.66
N ASN A 155 -18.79 18.87 16.06
CA ASN A 155 -18.95 18.88 14.61
C ASN A 155 -18.57 20.23 13.95
N GLU A 156 -18.33 21.29 14.73
CA GLU A 156 -18.00 22.61 14.17
C GLU A 156 -16.53 22.70 13.73
N LEU A 157 -15.66 21.88 14.32
CA LEU A 157 -14.22 21.92 14.05
C LEU A 157 -13.81 21.04 12.86
N ALA A 158 -13.02 21.63 11.97
CA ALA A 158 -12.47 20.93 10.82
C ALA A 158 -11.56 19.77 11.26
N THR A 159 -11.72 18.60 10.63
CA THR A 159 -10.95 17.38 10.91
C THR A 159 -9.42 17.59 10.93
N PRO A 160 -8.79 18.32 9.97
CA PRO A 160 -7.35 18.57 10.02
C PRO A 160 -6.89 19.19 11.35
N TYR A 161 -7.67 20.14 11.87
CA TYR A 161 -7.37 20.79 13.13
C TYR A 161 -7.50 19.82 14.31
N LYS A 162 -8.56 19.02 14.37
CA LYS A 162 -8.71 17.98 15.41
C LYS A 162 -7.50 17.03 15.43
N VAL A 163 -7.04 16.60 14.26
CA VAL A 163 -5.87 15.73 14.13
C VAL A 163 -4.59 16.43 14.58
N GLU A 164 -4.39 17.71 14.27
CA GLU A 164 -3.26 18.50 14.77
C GLU A 164 -3.23 18.52 16.30
N VAL A 165 -4.35 18.83 16.94
CA VAL A 165 -4.47 18.92 18.40
C VAL A 165 -4.22 17.57 19.06
N ILE A 166 -4.82 16.49 18.55
CA ILE A 166 -4.57 15.14 19.05
C ILE A 166 -3.11 14.74 18.85
N SER A 167 -2.49 15.13 17.73
CA SER A 167 -1.06 14.88 17.48
C SER A 167 -0.16 15.61 18.49
N MET A 168 -0.58 16.76 19.02
CA MET A 168 0.14 17.43 20.10
C MET A 168 0.09 16.58 21.38
N LEU A 169 -1.07 16.00 21.70
CA LEU A 169 -1.24 15.12 22.87
C LEU A 169 -0.40 13.83 22.73
N MET A 170 -0.28 13.27 21.52
CA MET A 170 0.57 12.11 21.21
C MET A 170 2.08 12.35 21.44
N LYS A 171 2.53 13.59 21.65
CA LYS A 171 3.94 13.87 21.98
C LYS A 171 4.32 13.39 23.39
N VAL A 172 3.34 13.06 24.24
CA VAL A 172 3.56 12.73 25.65
C VAL A 172 3.05 11.33 25.97
N SER A 173 3.94 10.45 26.44
CA SER A 173 3.60 9.06 26.75
C SER A 173 2.54 8.91 27.86
N LYS A 174 2.38 9.92 28.73
CA LYS A 174 1.34 9.93 29.78
C LYS A 174 -0.07 9.75 29.20
N TYR A 175 -0.33 10.32 28.03
CA TYR A 175 -1.64 10.31 27.36
C TYR A 175 -1.64 9.42 26.11
N LYS A 176 -0.77 8.41 26.08
CA LYS A 176 -0.58 7.52 24.94
C LYS A 176 -1.87 6.77 24.57
N GLU A 177 -2.60 6.27 25.56
CA GLU A 177 -3.82 5.49 25.33
C GLU A 177 -4.98 6.41 24.95
N GLU A 178 -5.16 7.52 25.66
CA GLU A 178 -6.22 8.50 25.43
C GLU A 178 -6.11 9.13 24.05
N SER A 179 -4.93 9.63 23.67
CA SER A 179 -4.72 10.20 22.34
C SER A 179 -4.93 9.19 21.22
N SER A 180 -4.62 7.91 21.45
CA SER A 180 -4.93 6.82 20.53
C SER A 180 -6.44 6.62 20.39
N ILE A 181 -7.18 6.57 21.50
CA ILE A 181 -8.65 6.48 21.50
C ILE A 181 -9.28 7.65 20.73
N TYR A 182 -8.78 8.87 20.94
CA TYR A 182 -9.29 10.08 20.30
C TYR A 182 -9.08 10.05 18.79
N PHE A 183 -7.88 9.64 18.35
CA PHE A 183 -7.59 9.51 16.93
C PHE A 183 -8.40 8.39 16.28
N LYS A 184 -8.56 7.24 16.97
CA LYS A 184 -9.41 6.13 16.53
C LYS A 184 -10.86 6.56 16.26
N TYR A 185 -11.40 7.44 17.10
CA TYR A 185 -12.73 7.99 16.86
C TYR A 185 -12.81 8.74 15.53
N ILE A 186 -11.83 9.58 15.22
CA ILE A 186 -11.80 10.34 13.96
C ILE A 186 -11.73 9.38 12.74
N ILE A 187 -10.84 8.39 12.77
CA ILE A 187 -10.67 7.46 11.63
C ILE A 187 -11.79 6.41 11.52
N ASN A 188 -12.70 6.34 12.50
CA ASN A 188 -13.92 5.53 12.43
C ASN A 188 -15.17 6.34 12.13
N ASN A 189 -15.06 7.66 11.95
CA ASN A 189 -16.20 8.48 11.55
C ASN A 189 -16.51 8.29 10.06
N ASP A 190 -17.59 7.58 9.75
CA ASP A 190 -18.02 7.29 8.37
C ASP A 190 -18.56 8.50 7.61
N GLU A 191 -18.78 9.64 8.28
CA GLU A 191 -19.05 10.93 7.61
C GLU A 191 -17.81 11.48 6.90
N ILE A 192 -16.62 10.99 7.27
CA ILE A 192 -15.36 11.37 6.66
C ILE A 192 -15.02 10.35 5.58
N ASP A 193 -14.72 10.86 4.38
CA ASP A 193 -14.30 10.04 3.25
C ASP A 193 -13.19 9.04 3.63
N CYS A 194 -13.36 7.78 3.19
CA CYS A 194 -12.51 6.67 3.62
C CYS A 194 -11.04 6.84 3.15
N ASP A 195 -10.82 7.40 1.96
CA ASP A 195 -9.47 7.73 1.46
C ASP A 195 -8.81 8.77 2.36
N TYR A 196 -9.55 9.84 2.70
CA TYR A 196 -9.04 10.86 3.60
C TYR A 196 -8.71 10.30 4.99
N ARG A 197 -9.57 9.45 5.57
CA ARG A 197 -9.30 8.79 6.86
C ARG A 197 -8.04 7.94 6.85
N TYR A 198 -7.82 7.17 5.78
CA TYR A 198 -6.60 6.37 5.64
C TYR A 198 -5.36 7.26 5.50
N LYS A 199 -5.44 8.35 4.71
CA LYS A 199 -4.37 9.35 4.57
C LYS A 199 -4.03 10.04 5.90
N LEU A 200 -5.00 10.26 6.78
CA LEU A 200 -4.74 10.78 8.12
C LEU A 200 -3.85 9.84 8.94
N ILE A 201 -4.09 8.52 8.88
CA ILE A 201 -3.24 7.52 9.55
C ILE A 201 -1.80 7.62 9.04
N LEU A 202 -1.62 7.61 7.71
CA LEU A 202 -0.30 7.72 7.09
C LEU A 202 0.41 9.04 7.42
N SER A 203 -0.35 10.14 7.59
CA SER A 203 0.21 11.45 7.93
C SER A 203 0.95 11.46 9.27
N LEU A 204 0.67 10.51 10.18
CA LEU A 204 1.35 10.40 11.46
C LEU A 204 2.86 10.13 11.30
N GLU A 205 3.28 9.46 10.21
CA GLU A 205 4.68 9.14 9.91
C GLU A 205 5.57 10.39 9.81
N ARG A 206 4.99 11.50 9.35
CA ARG A 206 5.70 12.77 9.12
C ARG A 206 5.70 13.66 10.37
N LYS A 207 5.03 13.24 11.44
CA LYS A 207 4.88 14.04 12.66
C LYS A 207 5.90 13.63 13.71
N ASN A 208 6.42 14.61 14.45
CA ASN A 208 7.26 14.37 15.61
C ASN A 208 6.39 13.90 16.79
N ILE A 209 6.07 12.60 16.80
CA ILE A 209 5.22 11.92 17.77
C ILE A 209 6.06 10.93 18.58
N LYS A 210 5.85 10.91 19.90
CA LYS A 210 6.46 9.91 20.77
C LYS A 210 5.68 8.59 20.62
N ASP A 211 6.37 7.46 20.71
CA ASP A 211 5.74 6.14 20.56
C ASP A 211 4.97 5.97 19.22
N ILE A 212 5.43 6.61 18.15
CA ILE A 212 4.75 6.64 16.83
C ILE A 212 4.36 5.25 16.31
N LYS A 213 5.19 4.23 16.55
CA LYS A 213 4.89 2.85 16.13
C LYS A 213 3.61 2.32 16.76
N TYR A 214 3.36 2.63 18.03
CA TYR A 214 2.13 2.25 18.72
C TYR A 214 0.91 2.95 18.12
N HIS A 215 0.98 4.27 17.91
CA HIS A 215 -0.14 5.01 17.35
C HIS A 215 -0.48 4.57 15.93
N LEU A 216 0.53 4.31 15.10
CA LEU A 216 0.32 3.75 13.75
C LEU A 216 -0.29 2.35 13.81
N SER A 217 0.29 1.42 14.58
CA SER A 217 -0.21 0.04 14.64
C SER A 217 -1.65 -0.02 15.16
N GLU A 218 -1.95 0.73 16.22
CA GLU A 218 -3.30 0.77 16.80
C GLU A 218 -4.34 1.38 15.84
N SER A 219 -3.94 2.42 15.10
CA SER A 219 -4.80 3.05 14.10
C SER A 219 -5.07 2.12 12.92
N LEU A 220 -4.03 1.47 12.39
CA LEU A 220 -4.16 0.51 11.29
C LEU A 220 -4.99 -0.72 11.69
N LEU A 221 -4.80 -1.24 12.91
CA LEU A 221 -5.60 -2.35 13.46
C LEU A 221 -7.07 -1.99 13.55
N THR A 222 -7.35 -0.81 14.10
CA THR A 222 -8.72 -0.29 14.17
C THR A 222 -9.32 -0.14 12.77
N PHE A 223 -8.53 0.33 11.81
CA PHE A 223 -8.98 0.58 10.44
C PHE A 223 -9.27 -0.70 9.65
N ILE A 224 -8.46 -1.77 9.80
CA ILE A 224 -8.72 -3.07 9.15
C ILE A 224 -9.92 -3.80 9.76
N GLU A 225 -10.15 -3.64 11.07
CA GLU A 225 -11.26 -4.29 11.78
C GLU A 225 -12.63 -3.67 11.47
N ASN A 226 -12.68 -2.38 11.15
CA ASN A 226 -13.92 -1.69 10.81
C ASN A 226 -14.45 -2.11 9.43
N GLU A 227 -15.61 -2.77 9.41
CA GLU A 227 -16.24 -3.31 8.19
C GLU A 227 -16.80 -2.25 7.24
N ASN A 228 -17.06 -1.03 7.74
CA ASN A 228 -17.55 0.09 6.92
C ASN A 228 -16.45 0.71 6.04
N ASN A 229 -15.17 0.42 6.35
CA ASN A 229 -14.07 0.90 5.54
C ASN A 229 -13.99 0.15 4.21
N LEU A 230 -13.60 0.86 3.14
CA LEU A 230 -13.38 0.24 1.85
C LEU A 230 -12.32 -0.86 1.95
N THR A 231 -12.64 -2.05 1.40
CA THR A 231 -11.80 -3.24 1.49
C THR A 231 -10.37 -2.99 1.03
N MET A 232 -10.18 -2.18 -0.02
CA MET A 232 -8.85 -1.80 -0.51
C MET A 232 -7.95 -1.24 0.60
N TYR A 233 -8.46 -0.30 1.40
CA TYR A 233 -7.69 0.31 2.48
C TYR A 233 -7.52 -0.63 3.67
N ARG A 234 -8.46 -1.54 3.89
CA ARG A 234 -8.34 -2.59 4.92
C ARG A 234 -7.22 -3.58 4.56
N ILE A 235 -7.10 -3.96 3.28
CA ILE A 235 -5.99 -4.78 2.77
C ILE A 235 -4.66 -4.03 2.95
N LEU A 236 -4.58 -2.77 2.53
CA LEU A 236 -3.38 -1.95 2.71
C LEU A 236 -2.98 -1.79 4.19
N SER A 237 -3.95 -1.62 5.09
CA SER A 237 -3.69 -1.61 6.54
C SER A 237 -3.08 -2.92 7.02
N GLY A 238 -3.65 -4.06 6.62
CA GLY A 238 -3.12 -5.39 6.97
C GLY A 238 -1.72 -5.62 6.43
N GLN A 239 -1.47 -5.19 5.20
CA GLN A 239 -0.16 -5.29 4.55
C GLN A 239 0.87 -4.48 5.31
N TYR A 240 0.55 -3.22 5.63
CA TYR A 240 1.47 -2.34 6.33
C TYR A 240 1.76 -2.86 7.75
N LEU A 241 0.74 -3.33 8.46
CA LEU A 241 0.85 -3.96 9.77
C LEU A 241 1.81 -5.15 9.76
N LEU A 242 1.64 -6.08 8.83
CA LEU A 242 2.42 -7.32 8.79
C LEU A 242 3.88 -7.10 8.36
N GLN A 243 4.16 -6.07 7.57
CA GLN A 243 5.52 -5.78 7.10
C GLN A 243 6.33 -4.93 8.07
N SER A 244 5.70 -3.94 8.70
CA SER A 244 6.44 -2.86 9.38
C SER A 244 6.43 -2.96 10.90
N PHE A 245 5.63 -3.85 11.48
CA PHE A 245 5.44 -3.96 12.91
C PHE A 245 5.71 -5.39 13.41
N ASP A 246 6.37 -5.47 14.57
CA ASP A 246 6.52 -6.73 15.28
C ASP A 246 5.26 -7.00 16.10
N LEU A 247 4.30 -7.68 15.48
CA LEU A 247 3.00 -7.97 16.06
C LEU A 247 2.98 -9.31 16.79
N GLU A 248 2.22 -9.39 17.89
CA GLU A 248 1.92 -10.65 18.56
C GLU A 248 1.24 -11.64 17.60
N ASN A 249 1.56 -12.93 17.74
CA ASN A 249 1.01 -13.98 16.85
C ASN A 249 -0.53 -13.97 16.83
N LYS A 250 -1.19 -13.73 17.96
CA LYS A 250 -2.66 -13.65 18.03
C LYS A 250 -3.22 -12.53 17.16
N VAL A 251 -2.52 -11.39 17.11
CA VAL A 251 -2.90 -10.24 16.29
C VAL A 251 -2.67 -10.55 14.81
N LYS A 252 -1.53 -11.16 14.46
CA LYS A 252 -1.25 -11.62 13.08
C LYS A 252 -2.31 -12.59 12.58
N GLU A 253 -2.67 -13.58 13.38
CA GLU A 253 -3.74 -14.55 13.05
C GLU A 253 -5.11 -13.87 12.85
N ASN A 254 -5.42 -12.81 13.62
CA ASN A 254 -6.64 -12.04 13.40
C ASN A 254 -6.62 -11.31 12.04
N ILE A 255 -5.49 -10.67 11.71
CA ILE A 255 -5.28 -10.01 10.42
C ILE A 255 -5.45 -11.03 9.28
N TYR A 256 -4.80 -12.19 9.37
CA TYR A 256 -4.91 -13.24 8.35
C TYR A 256 -6.36 -13.70 8.15
N LYS A 257 -7.13 -13.86 9.23
CA LYS A 257 -8.55 -14.22 9.14
C LYS A 257 -9.37 -13.15 8.42
N ILE A 258 -9.11 -11.87 8.66
CA ILE A 258 -9.81 -10.78 7.98
C ILE A 258 -9.45 -10.78 6.48
N ILE A 259 -8.16 -10.89 6.15
CA ILE A 259 -7.71 -10.93 4.75
C ILE A 259 -8.24 -12.17 4.02
N LEU A 260 -8.26 -13.32 4.67
CA LEU A 260 -8.79 -14.56 4.09
C LEU A 260 -10.27 -14.42 3.72
N LYS A 261 -11.08 -13.77 4.57
CA LYS A 261 -12.48 -13.47 4.24
C LYS A 261 -12.61 -12.66 2.95
N PHE A 262 -11.69 -11.73 2.69
CA PHE A 262 -11.67 -10.95 1.45
C PHE A 262 -11.31 -11.83 0.25
N ALA A 263 -10.28 -12.67 0.37
CA ALA A 263 -9.86 -13.58 -0.69
C ALA A 263 -10.97 -14.60 -1.08
N GLU A 264 -11.67 -15.13 -0.08
CA GLU A 264 -12.71 -16.16 -0.24
C GLU A 264 -14.05 -15.61 -0.73
N SER A 265 -14.34 -14.32 -0.55
CA SER A 265 -15.62 -13.72 -0.90
C SER A 265 -15.85 -13.72 -2.42
N GLU A 266 -16.78 -14.53 -2.92
CA GLU A 266 -17.12 -14.58 -4.35
C GLU A 266 -17.84 -13.31 -4.84
N GLU A 267 -18.48 -12.57 -3.94
CA GLU A 267 -19.17 -11.31 -4.24
C GLU A 267 -18.20 -10.13 -4.39
N MET A 268 -16.97 -10.28 -3.91
CA MET A 268 -15.96 -9.24 -3.96
C MET A 268 -15.36 -9.11 -5.36
N GLU A 269 -14.98 -7.88 -5.73
CA GLU A 269 -14.27 -7.62 -6.98
C GLU A 269 -13.02 -8.49 -7.11
N TYR A 270 -12.83 -9.07 -8.28
CA TYR A 270 -11.71 -9.96 -8.61
C TYR A 270 -10.35 -9.45 -8.10
N ASN A 271 -10.08 -8.17 -8.32
CA ASN A 271 -8.78 -7.59 -8.02
C ASN A 271 -8.52 -7.45 -6.52
N LEU A 272 -9.55 -7.12 -5.73
CA LEU A 272 -9.44 -7.07 -4.27
C LEU A 272 -9.20 -8.47 -3.68
N ARG A 273 -9.83 -9.50 -4.27
CA ARG A 273 -9.59 -10.90 -3.89
C ARG A 273 -8.17 -11.34 -4.24
N ALA A 274 -7.66 -10.94 -5.40
CA ALA A 274 -6.30 -11.19 -5.83
C ALA A 274 -5.29 -10.50 -4.90
N ASP A 275 -5.50 -9.22 -4.57
CA ASP A 275 -4.67 -8.46 -3.63
C ASP A 275 -4.63 -9.12 -2.24
N ALA A 276 -5.78 -9.53 -1.72
CA ALA A 276 -5.86 -10.25 -0.46
C ALA A 276 -5.11 -11.60 -0.51
N SER A 277 -5.21 -12.33 -1.62
CA SER A 277 -4.53 -13.60 -1.82
C SER A 277 -3.01 -13.45 -1.92
N ASP A 278 -2.55 -12.42 -2.64
CA ASP A 278 -1.13 -12.06 -2.76
C ASP A 278 -0.53 -11.67 -1.40
N LEU A 279 -1.29 -10.95 -0.57
CA LEU A 279 -0.89 -10.60 0.79
C LEU A 279 -0.69 -11.85 1.65
N LEU A 280 -1.63 -12.81 1.62
CA LEU A 280 -1.50 -14.09 2.33
C LEU A 280 -0.31 -14.91 1.81
N LEU A 281 -0.10 -14.93 0.49
CA LEU A 281 1.00 -15.65 -0.15
C LEU A 281 2.38 -15.09 0.22
N SER A 282 2.48 -13.77 0.35
CA SER A 282 3.75 -13.08 0.62
C SER A 282 4.08 -12.96 2.11
N LEU A 283 3.08 -12.64 2.93
CA LEU A 283 3.25 -12.26 4.35
C LEU A 283 2.56 -13.19 5.34
N GLY A 284 1.78 -14.16 4.86
CA GLY A 284 1.07 -15.11 5.72
C GLY A 284 1.99 -16.07 6.47
N SER A 285 1.43 -16.77 7.47
CA SER A 285 2.03 -17.99 8.01
C SER A 285 2.18 -19.05 6.90
N GLU A 286 2.97 -20.10 7.13
CA GLU A 286 3.17 -21.15 6.11
C GLU A 286 1.84 -21.80 5.64
N GLU A 287 0.88 -21.95 6.55
CA GLU A 287 -0.48 -22.38 6.22
C GLU A 287 -1.20 -21.36 5.32
N MET A 288 -1.16 -20.07 5.69
CA MET A 288 -1.78 -19.00 4.91
C MET A 288 -1.14 -18.83 3.53
N LYS A 289 0.16 -19.09 3.38
CA LYS A 289 0.84 -19.08 2.08
C LYS A 289 0.34 -20.18 1.15
N ILE A 290 0.06 -21.36 1.69
CA ILE A 290 -0.54 -22.47 0.92
C ILE A 290 -1.94 -22.06 0.46
N ILE A 291 -2.75 -21.52 1.37
CA ILE A 291 -4.11 -21.06 1.06
C ILE A 291 -4.08 -19.93 0.02
N GLY A 292 -3.24 -18.91 0.20
CA GLY A 292 -3.06 -17.81 -0.74
C GLY A 292 -2.70 -18.31 -2.14
N ARG A 293 -1.79 -19.29 -2.25
CA ARG A 293 -1.44 -19.94 -3.52
C ARG A 293 -2.64 -20.63 -4.17
N GLU A 294 -3.43 -21.38 -3.40
CA GLU A 294 -4.64 -22.03 -3.91
C GLU A 294 -5.67 -21.01 -4.40
N MET A 295 -5.83 -19.87 -3.70
CA MET A 295 -6.75 -18.81 -4.10
C MET A 295 -6.31 -18.14 -5.39
N ILE A 296 -5.02 -17.81 -5.54
CA ILE A 296 -4.47 -17.29 -6.81
C ILE A 296 -4.70 -18.30 -7.96
N MET A 297 -4.47 -19.59 -7.73
CA MET A 297 -4.74 -20.62 -8.74
C MET A 297 -6.23 -20.72 -9.11
N LYS A 298 -7.13 -20.56 -8.14
CA LYS A 298 -8.59 -20.54 -8.39
C LYS A 298 -9.01 -19.29 -9.16
N LEU A 299 -8.45 -18.13 -8.82
CA LEU A 299 -8.71 -16.85 -9.48
C LEU A 299 -8.14 -16.80 -10.91
N GLY A 300 -7.00 -17.45 -11.16
CA GLY A 300 -6.42 -17.60 -12.50
C GLY A 300 -7.25 -18.42 -13.49
N GLY A 301 -8.39 -18.98 -13.05
CA GLY A 301 -9.31 -19.79 -13.85
C GLY A 301 -9.08 -21.29 -13.69
N LYS A 302 -10.17 -22.06 -13.72
CA LYS A 302 -10.18 -23.54 -13.70
C LYS A 302 -9.59 -24.11 -14.99
N GLY A 303 -8.29 -23.91 -15.21
CA GLY A 303 -7.51 -24.69 -16.13
C GLY A 303 -7.39 -26.13 -15.64
N LYS A 304 -8.38 -26.98 -15.96
CA LYS A 304 -8.46 -28.38 -15.55
C LYS A 304 -7.41 -29.28 -16.21
N THR A 305 -6.39 -28.72 -16.88
CA THR A 305 -5.42 -29.52 -17.62
C THR A 305 -3.98 -29.10 -17.34
N ILE A 306 -3.06 -30.07 -17.41
CA ILE A 306 -1.59 -29.89 -17.35
C ILE A 306 -1.11 -28.79 -18.32
N SER A 307 -1.89 -28.49 -19.37
CA SER A 307 -1.71 -27.37 -20.31
C SER A 307 -1.66 -25.99 -19.64
N ASP A 308 -2.45 -25.78 -18.58
CA ASP A 308 -2.61 -24.47 -17.92
C ASP A 308 -1.48 -24.20 -16.90
N ASN A 309 -0.79 -25.26 -16.47
CA ASN A 309 0.44 -25.13 -15.68
C ASN A 309 1.61 -24.47 -16.45
N LYS A 310 1.54 -24.41 -17.79
CA LYS A 310 2.52 -23.64 -18.58
C LYS A 310 2.41 -22.14 -18.34
N GLN A 311 1.20 -21.62 -18.10
CA GLN A 311 1.03 -20.21 -17.74
C GLN A 311 1.68 -19.93 -16.39
N ASN A 312 1.60 -20.85 -15.42
CA ASN A 312 2.27 -20.71 -14.11
C ASN A 312 3.81 -20.69 -14.20
N VAL A 313 4.42 -21.37 -15.17
CA VAL A 313 5.87 -21.30 -15.41
C VAL A 313 6.25 -19.95 -16.02
N HIS A 314 5.45 -19.45 -16.96
CA HIS A 314 5.62 -18.11 -17.52
C HIS A 314 5.43 -17.00 -16.49
N VAL A 315 4.49 -17.14 -15.55
CA VAL A 315 4.27 -16.18 -14.45
C VAL A 315 5.53 -16.03 -13.59
N LYS A 316 6.20 -17.13 -13.22
CA LYS A 316 7.43 -17.06 -12.41
C LYS A 316 8.62 -16.40 -13.13
N GLU A 317 8.75 -16.62 -14.44
CA GLU A 317 9.84 -16.03 -15.21
C GLU A 317 9.56 -14.58 -15.56
N ILE A 318 8.30 -14.22 -15.81
CA ILE A 318 7.87 -12.82 -15.87
C ILE A 318 8.15 -12.13 -14.53
N GLU A 319 7.80 -12.74 -13.40
CA GLU A 319 8.15 -12.22 -12.07
C GLU A 319 9.66 -12.04 -11.89
N LYS A 320 10.49 -13.02 -12.29
CA LYS A 320 11.95 -12.88 -12.26
C LYS A 320 12.46 -11.77 -13.17
N SER A 321 11.92 -11.64 -14.37
CA SER A 321 12.27 -10.58 -15.32
C SER A 321 11.90 -9.21 -14.76
N VAL A 322 10.71 -9.09 -14.18
CA VAL A 322 10.24 -7.91 -13.46
C VAL A 322 11.20 -7.59 -12.32
N LEU A 323 11.51 -8.54 -11.44
CA LEU A 323 12.46 -8.36 -10.33
C LEU A 323 13.85 -7.92 -10.81
N ARG A 324 14.37 -8.49 -11.91
CA ARG A 324 15.64 -8.08 -12.49
C ARG A 324 15.60 -6.62 -12.98
N ILE A 325 14.52 -6.22 -13.64
CA ILE A 325 14.36 -4.83 -14.10
C ILE A 325 14.21 -3.89 -12.90
N LEU A 326 13.52 -4.30 -11.84
CA LEU A 326 13.49 -3.57 -10.58
C LEU A 326 14.91 -3.36 -10.03
N GLU A 327 15.71 -4.43 -9.94
CA GLU A 327 17.09 -4.35 -9.46
C GLU A 327 17.92 -3.37 -10.29
N ILE A 328 17.79 -3.37 -11.61
CA ILE A 328 18.49 -2.41 -12.48
C ILE A 328 18.03 -0.98 -12.19
N LEU A 329 16.72 -0.74 -12.09
CA LEU A 329 16.15 0.58 -11.80
C LEU A 329 16.59 1.13 -10.43
N CYS A 330 16.91 0.26 -9.47
CA CYS A 330 17.44 0.68 -8.17
C CYS A 330 18.80 1.38 -8.30
N TYR A 331 19.64 0.93 -9.25
CA TYR A 331 20.96 1.51 -9.49
C TYR A 331 20.90 2.79 -10.34
N VAL A 332 19.74 3.13 -10.93
CA VAL A 332 19.56 4.39 -11.65
C VAL A 332 19.66 5.56 -10.66
N PRO A 333 20.58 6.53 -10.87
CA PRO A 333 20.64 7.72 -10.05
C PRO A 333 19.32 8.48 -10.08
N THR A 334 18.82 8.89 -8.92
CA THR A 334 17.63 9.74 -8.86
C THR A 334 17.94 11.09 -9.52
N LEU A 335 17.07 11.53 -10.43
CA LEU A 335 17.21 12.81 -11.11
C LEU A 335 17.32 13.96 -10.09
N LYS A 336 18.18 14.93 -10.38
CA LYS A 336 18.34 16.14 -9.57
C LYS A 336 17.90 17.37 -10.33
N ILE A 337 17.18 18.26 -9.65
CA ILE A 337 16.76 19.57 -10.14
C ILE A 337 17.19 20.60 -9.12
N ASN A 338 18.00 21.57 -9.53
CA ASN A 338 18.60 22.55 -8.62
C ASN A 338 19.28 21.88 -7.42
N GLU A 339 20.10 20.85 -7.70
CA GLU A 339 20.84 20.03 -6.72
C GLU A 339 20.01 19.13 -5.79
N ASN A 340 18.68 19.31 -5.73
CA ASN A 340 17.77 18.48 -4.95
C ASN A 340 17.33 17.25 -5.75
N GLN A 341 17.29 16.09 -5.09
CA GLN A 341 16.68 14.89 -5.68
C GLN A 341 15.18 15.10 -5.84
N ILE A 342 14.63 14.66 -6.97
CA ILE A 342 13.17 14.64 -7.15
C ILE A 342 12.52 13.65 -6.20
N ASP A 343 11.28 13.94 -5.80
CA ASP A 343 10.42 13.09 -5.00
C ASP A 343 9.18 12.64 -5.78
N PHE A 344 8.28 11.90 -5.13
CA PHE A 344 7.08 11.40 -5.77
C PHE A 344 6.12 12.54 -6.11
N GLU A 345 6.01 13.55 -5.24
CA GLU A 345 5.20 14.74 -5.45
C GLU A 345 5.60 15.47 -6.73
N TYR A 346 6.91 15.63 -7.00
CA TYR A 346 7.41 16.18 -8.26
C TYR A 346 6.98 15.33 -9.48
N VAL A 347 7.13 13.99 -9.41
CA VAL A 347 6.76 13.11 -10.53
C VAL A 347 5.26 13.16 -10.79
N GLU A 348 4.44 13.17 -9.74
CA GLU A 348 2.99 13.27 -9.84
C GLU A 348 2.55 14.57 -10.51
N GLU A 349 3.14 15.71 -10.13
CA GLU A 349 2.87 16.99 -10.80
C GLU A 349 3.23 16.96 -12.29
N LYS A 350 4.35 16.32 -12.65
CA LYS A 350 4.75 16.17 -14.05
C LYS A 350 3.81 15.28 -14.85
N ILE A 351 3.35 14.19 -14.25
CA ILE A 351 2.35 13.32 -14.87
C ILE A 351 1.03 14.07 -15.08
N LYS A 352 0.56 14.83 -14.08
CA LYS A 352 -0.64 15.67 -14.21
C LYS A 352 -0.52 16.69 -15.34
N GLN A 353 0.64 17.33 -15.49
CA GLN A 353 0.93 18.24 -16.61
C GLN A 353 0.91 17.55 -17.98
N LEU A 354 1.20 16.25 -18.06
CA LEU A 354 1.07 15.48 -19.29
C LEU A 354 -0.39 15.12 -19.59
N ILE A 355 -1.18 14.82 -18.54
CA ILE A 355 -2.59 14.40 -18.63
C ILE A 355 -3.53 15.54 -19.01
N GLU A 356 -3.24 16.80 -18.66
CA GLU A 356 -4.05 17.96 -19.09
C GLU A 356 -4.24 18.05 -20.62
N LYS A 357 -3.53 17.23 -21.39
CA LYS A 357 -3.62 17.09 -22.85
C LYS A 357 -4.47 15.90 -23.32
N GLU A 358 -4.93 15.02 -22.43
CA GLU A 358 -5.67 13.78 -22.70
C GLU A 358 -6.97 13.68 -21.87
N ASN A 359 -7.93 12.85 -22.29
CA ASN A 359 -9.31 12.84 -21.74
C ASN A 359 -9.53 11.92 -20.50
N ASP A 360 -8.53 11.17 -20.04
CA ASP A 360 -8.68 10.10 -19.03
C ASP A 360 -8.03 10.39 -17.65
N GLU A 361 -8.24 11.61 -17.14
CA GLU A 361 -7.62 12.09 -15.89
C GLU A 361 -7.98 11.27 -14.63
N ASN A 362 -9.21 10.73 -14.56
CA ASN A 362 -9.72 10.11 -13.34
C ASN A 362 -9.03 8.78 -12.98
N LYS A 363 -8.77 7.91 -13.96
CA LYS A 363 -8.15 6.60 -13.73
C LYS A 363 -6.71 6.72 -13.28
N ILE A 364 -5.93 7.56 -13.96
CA ILE A 364 -4.53 7.78 -13.59
C ILE A 364 -4.43 8.40 -12.19
N ASN A 365 -5.33 9.32 -11.82
CA ASN A 365 -5.38 9.86 -10.47
C ASN A 365 -5.69 8.78 -9.41
N ILE A 366 -6.53 7.80 -9.70
CA ILE A 366 -6.77 6.65 -8.80
C ILE A 366 -5.47 5.84 -8.62
N SER A 367 -4.77 5.54 -9.72
CA SER A 367 -3.50 4.81 -9.68
C SER A 367 -2.42 5.56 -8.90
N LEU A 368 -2.26 6.86 -9.15
CA LEU A 368 -1.31 7.71 -8.44
C LEU A 368 -1.62 7.80 -6.94
N ASN A 369 -2.89 7.89 -6.57
CA ASN A 369 -3.32 7.84 -5.17
C ASN A 369 -2.95 6.49 -4.53
N ARG A 370 -3.20 5.35 -5.21
CA ARG A 370 -2.78 4.04 -4.71
C ARG A 370 -1.27 3.97 -4.51
N ILE A 371 -0.48 4.38 -5.50
CA ILE A 371 1.00 4.40 -5.42
C ILE A 371 1.48 5.24 -4.24
N ARG A 372 0.86 6.39 -4.00
CA ARG A 372 1.18 7.30 -2.88
C ARG A 372 0.90 6.67 -1.52
N MET A 373 -0.19 5.90 -1.41
CA MET A 373 -0.65 5.32 -0.15
C MET A 373 0.02 3.99 0.17
N ASP A 374 0.51 3.28 -0.84
CA ASP A 374 1.16 1.99 -0.66
C ASP A 374 2.48 2.14 0.13
N ARG A 375 2.58 1.41 1.25
CA ARG A 375 3.77 1.36 2.11
C ARG A 375 4.52 0.04 2.00
N THR A 376 4.09 -0.81 1.09
CA THR A 376 4.66 -2.13 0.90
C THR A 376 6.07 -2.01 0.38
N LEU A 377 6.97 -2.80 0.96
CA LEU A 377 8.35 -2.93 0.49
C LEU A 377 8.43 -4.10 -0.49
N TYR A 378 8.84 -3.81 -1.72
CA TYR A 378 9.01 -4.79 -2.79
C TYR A 378 10.47 -5.05 -3.09
N SER A 379 10.71 -6.24 -3.66
CA SER A 379 12.03 -6.77 -4.04
C SER A 379 12.98 -6.99 -2.86
N SER A 380 14.13 -7.58 -3.15
CA SER A 380 15.27 -7.69 -2.24
C SER A 380 15.78 -6.32 -1.75
N LEU A 381 15.42 -5.23 -2.43
CA LEU A 381 15.92 -3.88 -2.19
C LEU A 381 14.96 -3.00 -1.39
N SER A 382 13.82 -3.54 -0.93
CA SER A 382 12.89 -2.88 0.00
C SER A 382 12.43 -1.49 -0.45
N MET A 383 11.91 -1.38 -1.68
CA MET A 383 11.38 -0.13 -2.23
C MET A 383 9.86 -0.12 -2.23
N THR A 384 9.24 1.05 -2.04
CA THR A 384 7.80 1.24 -2.24
C THR A 384 7.47 1.54 -3.70
N LEU A 385 6.18 1.46 -4.06
CA LEU A 385 5.72 1.87 -5.40
C LEU A 385 6.07 3.33 -5.72
N SER A 386 6.01 4.22 -4.71
CA SER A 386 6.34 5.65 -4.89
C SER A 386 7.82 5.85 -5.22
N VAL A 387 8.73 5.18 -4.52
CA VAL A 387 10.17 5.25 -4.83
C VAL A 387 10.43 4.62 -6.20
N PHE A 388 9.75 3.53 -6.52
CA PHE A 388 9.90 2.89 -7.82
C PHE A 388 9.46 3.80 -8.97
N MET A 389 8.34 4.51 -8.82
CA MET A 389 7.89 5.51 -9.77
C MET A 389 8.90 6.65 -9.96
N VAL A 390 9.54 7.11 -8.87
CA VAL A 390 10.62 8.12 -8.93
C VAL A 390 11.83 7.62 -9.72
N LYS A 391 12.23 6.36 -9.53
CA LYS A 391 13.34 5.73 -10.27
C LYS A 391 12.99 5.54 -11.74
N LEU A 392 11.80 5.03 -12.04
CA LEU A 392 11.29 4.88 -13.39
C LEU A 392 11.28 6.22 -14.11
N TRP A 393 10.73 7.26 -13.48
CA TRP A 393 10.72 8.61 -14.05
C TRP A 393 12.15 9.13 -14.29
N SER A 394 13.06 8.95 -13.32
CA SER A 394 14.46 9.36 -13.47
C SER A 394 15.13 8.69 -14.67
N TYR A 395 14.85 7.41 -14.93
CA TYR A 395 15.32 6.68 -16.11
C TYR A 395 14.71 7.24 -17.40
N ILE A 396 13.39 7.47 -17.43
CA ILE A 396 12.68 8.01 -18.59
C ILE A 396 13.27 9.35 -19.03
N GLN A 397 13.59 10.23 -18.07
CA GLN A 397 14.10 11.57 -18.35
C GLN A 397 15.49 11.57 -19.02
N THR A 398 16.26 10.50 -18.89
CA THR A 398 17.60 10.38 -19.50
C THR A 398 17.62 9.52 -20.77
N HIS A 399 16.48 8.92 -21.14
CA HIS A 399 16.37 8.01 -22.27
C HIS A 399 16.13 8.76 -23.60
N GLU A 400 16.72 8.26 -24.70
CA GLU A 400 16.56 8.85 -26.04
C GLU A 400 15.10 8.89 -26.53
N ASN A 401 14.33 7.85 -26.19
CA ASN A 401 12.93 7.68 -26.55
C ASN A 401 11.95 8.23 -25.48
N LYS A 402 12.39 9.18 -24.64
CA LYS A 402 11.64 9.74 -23.51
C LYS A 402 10.14 9.94 -23.78
N ASN A 403 9.79 10.67 -24.83
CA ASN A 403 8.39 11.06 -25.09
C ASN A 403 7.48 9.86 -25.34
N GLU A 404 7.99 8.80 -25.98
CA GLU A 404 7.20 7.60 -26.26
C GLU A 404 7.04 6.75 -25.01
N ILE A 405 8.09 6.68 -24.17
CA ILE A 405 8.03 6.00 -22.88
C ILE A 405 7.09 6.74 -21.92
N GLU A 406 7.07 8.08 -21.92
CA GLU A 406 6.11 8.87 -21.14
C GLU A 406 4.66 8.55 -21.55
N LYS A 407 4.36 8.48 -22.85
CA LYS A 407 3.03 8.04 -23.31
C LYS A 407 2.70 6.62 -22.86
N ARG A 408 3.68 5.70 -22.96
CA ARG A 408 3.49 4.33 -22.50
C ARG A 408 3.23 4.28 -20.99
N LEU A 409 3.92 5.10 -20.20
CA LEU A 409 3.69 5.23 -18.76
C LEU A 409 2.24 5.65 -18.47
N LEU A 410 1.70 6.64 -19.20
CA LEU A 410 0.31 7.07 -19.02
C LEU A 410 -0.68 5.93 -19.32
N GLN A 411 -0.46 5.18 -20.41
CA GLN A 411 -1.28 4.01 -20.74
C GLN A 411 -1.23 2.95 -19.62
N GLU A 412 -0.03 2.64 -19.12
CA GLU A 412 0.12 1.65 -18.05
C GLU A 412 -0.46 2.14 -16.71
N LEU A 413 -0.43 3.47 -16.43
CA LEU A 413 -1.10 4.10 -15.29
C LEU A 413 -2.62 4.03 -15.39
N GLU A 414 -3.16 4.14 -16.59
CA GLU A 414 -4.59 3.94 -16.83
C GLU A 414 -4.97 2.47 -16.60
N ASP A 415 -4.23 1.56 -17.24
CA ASP A 415 -4.43 0.11 -17.20
C ASP A 415 -4.22 -0.52 -15.82
N MET A 416 -3.42 0.09 -14.95
CA MET A 416 -3.22 -0.41 -13.58
C MET A 416 -4.38 -0.08 -12.64
N THR A 417 -5.34 0.75 -13.07
CA THR A 417 -6.51 1.08 -12.27
C THR A 417 -7.28 -0.18 -11.92
N GLY A 418 -7.45 -0.41 -10.62
CA GLY A 418 -8.10 -1.61 -10.13
C GLY A 418 -7.27 -2.87 -10.33
N THR A 419 -6.00 -2.86 -10.72
CA THR A 419 -5.17 -4.08 -10.70
C THR A 419 -4.63 -4.38 -9.31
N CYS A 420 -4.18 -5.62 -9.09
CA CYS A 420 -3.48 -5.97 -7.86
C CYS A 420 -2.10 -5.30 -7.77
N THR A 421 -1.52 -5.37 -6.59
CA THR A 421 -0.25 -4.74 -6.23
C THR A 421 0.92 -5.25 -7.06
N SER A 422 1.00 -6.56 -7.31
CA SER A 422 1.95 -7.18 -8.23
C SER A 422 1.72 -6.72 -9.70
N GLY A 423 0.48 -6.42 -10.04
CA GLY A 423 0.07 -5.79 -11.29
C GLY A 423 0.71 -4.41 -11.51
N TYR A 424 0.70 -3.53 -10.51
CA TYR A 424 1.33 -2.19 -10.60
C TYR A 424 2.80 -2.28 -10.99
N ILE A 425 3.55 -3.17 -10.33
CA ILE A 425 4.97 -3.38 -10.59
C ILE A 425 5.19 -3.88 -12.02
N THR A 426 4.42 -4.88 -12.44
CA THR A 426 4.51 -5.43 -13.79
C THR A 426 4.21 -4.36 -14.85
N ARG A 427 3.21 -3.51 -14.61
CA ARG A 427 2.79 -2.42 -15.50
C ARG A 427 3.85 -1.32 -15.62
N PHE A 428 4.47 -0.94 -14.51
CA PHE A 428 5.61 -0.04 -14.53
C PHE A 428 6.81 -0.63 -15.30
N VAL A 429 7.10 -1.92 -15.16
CA VAL A 429 8.16 -2.56 -15.95
C VAL A 429 7.79 -2.63 -17.44
N ASN A 430 6.52 -2.90 -17.76
CA ASN A 430 6.01 -2.87 -19.14
C ASN A 430 6.16 -1.50 -19.81
N THR A 431 6.22 -0.40 -19.03
CA THR A 431 6.51 0.93 -19.55
C THR A 431 7.83 0.97 -20.32
N LEU A 432 8.83 0.18 -19.91
CA LEU A 432 10.16 0.15 -20.51
C LEU A 432 10.30 -0.88 -21.63
N SER A 433 9.30 -1.73 -21.84
CA SER A 433 9.39 -2.82 -22.80
C SER A 433 9.42 -2.30 -24.24
N GLY A 434 10.47 -2.70 -24.98
CA GLY A 434 10.73 -2.24 -26.35
C GLY A 434 11.70 -1.06 -26.44
N PHE A 435 12.19 -0.52 -25.32
CA PHE A 435 13.09 0.64 -25.28
C PHE A 435 14.45 0.31 -24.65
N GLY A 436 15.21 -0.57 -25.30
CA GLY A 436 16.56 -0.97 -24.88
C GLY A 436 16.61 -2.35 -24.21
N GLU A 437 17.58 -2.55 -23.31
CA GLU A 437 17.81 -3.84 -22.63
C GLU A 437 16.77 -4.16 -21.54
N LEU A 438 15.94 -3.18 -21.15
CA LEU A 438 14.92 -3.30 -20.11
C LEU A 438 13.56 -3.75 -20.64
N SER A 439 13.56 -4.77 -21.50
CA SER A 439 12.32 -5.41 -21.96
C SER A 439 11.97 -6.61 -21.08
N ILE A 440 10.68 -6.78 -20.77
CA ILE A 440 10.21 -8.07 -20.30
C ILE A 440 10.38 -9.07 -21.44
N SER A 441 11.49 -9.81 -21.41
CA SER A 441 11.78 -10.86 -22.38
C SER A 441 11.53 -12.20 -21.72
N ILE A 442 10.69 -13.02 -22.33
CA ILE A 442 10.64 -14.46 -22.01
C ILE A 442 11.98 -15.05 -22.46
N SER A 443 12.67 -15.78 -21.58
CA SER A 443 13.96 -16.36 -21.91
C SER A 443 13.83 -17.31 -23.11
N PHE A 444 14.89 -17.45 -23.93
CA PHE A 444 14.87 -18.42 -25.03
C PHE A 444 14.64 -19.85 -24.52
N GLU A 445 15.10 -20.16 -23.31
CA GLU A 445 14.81 -21.42 -22.62
C GLU A 445 13.30 -21.64 -22.49
N ASP A 446 12.56 -20.67 -21.95
CA ASP A 446 11.12 -20.79 -21.74
C ASP A 446 10.33 -20.74 -23.04
N GLN A 447 10.78 -19.95 -24.01
CA GLN A 447 10.19 -19.96 -25.35
C GLN A 447 10.33 -21.34 -25.99
N ILE A 448 11.49 -21.99 -25.86
CA ILE A 448 11.72 -23.35 -26.34
C ILE A 448 10.85 -24.33 -25.57
N ILE A 449 10.80 -24.28 -24.23
CA ILE A 449 9.92 -25.14 -23.41
C ILE A 449 8.45 -24.99 -23.85
N SER A 450 7.99 -23.75 -24.03
CA SER A 450 6.61 -23.47 -24.41
C SER A 450 6.28 -23.97 -25.81
N ASN A 451 7.14 -23.66 -26.80
CA ASN A 451 6.98 -24.09 -28.19
C ASN A 451 7.05 -25.60 -28.33
N PHE A 452 8.01 -26.26 -27.68
CA PHE A 452 8.14 -27.72 -27.68
C PHE A 452 6.84 -28.38 -27.21
N ASN A 453 6.35 -27.96 -26.05
CA ASN A 453 5.14 -28.54 -25.50
C ASN A 453 3.89 -28.15 -26.31
N GLY A 454 3.89 -26.97 -26.94
CA GLY A 454 2.80 -26.53 -27.82
C GLY A 454 2.70 -27.40 -29.06
N ARG A 455 3.83 -27.66 -29.71
CA ARG A 455 3.95 -28.54 -30.88
C ARG A 455 3.63 -29.98 -30.54
N LEU A 456 4.17 -30.52 -29.45
CA LEU A 456 3.89 -31.89 -29.03
C LEU A 456 2.39 -32.11 -28.81
N ASN A 457 1.70 -31.18 -28.14
CA ASN A 457 0.25 -31.23 -27.96
C ASN A 457 -0.52 -31.07 -29.27
N ALA A 458 -0.05 -30.21 -30.18
CA ALA A 458 -0.66 -30.08 -31.51
C ALA A 458 -0.53 -31.39 -32.31
N TYR A 459 0.65 -32.02 -32.31
CA TYR A 459 0.87 -33.32 -32.94
C TYR A 459 0.02 -34.44 -32.33
N ALA A 460 -0.22 -34.42 -31.02
CA ALA A 460 -1.12 -35.37 -30.37
C ALA A 460 -2.56 -35.22 -30.86
N ARG A 461 -3.05 -33.97 -31.02
CA ARG A 461 -4.39 -33.71 -31.57
C ARG A 461 -4.55 -34.21 -33.01
N ASN A 462 -3.48 -34.14 -33.79
CA ASN A 462 -3.49 -34.53 -35.21
C ASN A 462 -3.29 -36.05 -35.43
N ILE A 463 -3.23 -36.87 -34.36
CA ILE A 463 -3.10 -38.34 -34.51
C ILE A 463 -4.26 -38.92 -35.32
N LYS A 464 -5.48 -38.36 -35.15
CA LYS A 464 -6.71 -38.85 -35.78
C LYS A 464 -6.84 -38.49 -37.25
N ASP A 465 -6.12 -37.46 -37.71
CA ASP A 465 -6.22 -36.93 -39.07
C ASP A 465 -5.94 -38.04 -40.09
N ASP A 466 -6.63 -38.00 -41.23
CA ASP A 466 -6.51 -39.03 -42.27
C ASP A 466 -5.09 -39.13 -42.85
N GLU A 467 -4.35 -38.02 -42.85
CA GLU A 467 -2.96 -37.92 -43.31
C GLU A 467 -1.92 -38.27 -42.23
N SER A 468 -2.38 -38.65 -41.03
CA SER A 468 -1.52 -38.98 -39.90
C SER A 468 -0.52 -40.09 -40.25
N ILE A 469 0.73 -39.93 -39.81
CA ILE A 469 1.77 -40.95 -39.98
C ILE A 469 1.39 -42.28 -39.32
N PHE A 470 0.53 -42.24 -38.30
CA PHE A 470 -0.02 -43.41 -37.61
C PHE A 470 -1.04 -44.18 -38.43
N ARG A 471 -1.65 -43.57 -39.44
CA ARG A 471 -2.51 -44.27 -40.42
C ARG A 471 -1.73 -44.85 -41.59
N THR A 472 -0.50 -44.40 -41.80
CA THR A 472 0.30 -44.75 -42.97
C THR A 472 1.54 -45.56 -42.59
N LYS A 473 2.62 -44.89 -42.18
CA LYS A 473 3.93 -45.52 -41.95
C LYS A 473 4.01 -46.26 -40.61
N LYS A 474 3.17 -45.90 -39.64
CA LYS A 474 3.20 -46.40 -38.26
C LYS A 474 1.95 -47.21 -37.87
N LEU A 475 1.12 -47.57 -38.85
CA LEU A 475 -0.12 -48.30 -38.62
C LEU A 475 0.11 -49.66 -37.95
N ASP A 476 1.13 -50.41 -38.37
CA ASP A 476 1.44 -51.72 -37.79
C ASP A 476 1.77 -51.63 -36.30
N ASP A 477 2.55 -50.61 -35.91
CA ASP A 477 2.91 -50.37 -34.51
C ASP A 477 1.67 -50.04 -33.67
N VAL A 478 0.74 -49.23 -34.22
CA VAL A 478 -0.53 -48.85 -33.58
C VAL A 478 -1.45 -50.07 -33.42
N LEU A 479 -1.62 -50.86 -34.48
CA LEU A 479 -2.46 -52.06 -34.45
C LEU A 479 -1.93 -53.09 -33.45
N ASN A 480 -0.60 -53.24 -33.32
CA ASN A 480 -0.01 -54.12 -32.33
C ASN A 480 -0.31 -53.66 -30.89
N ILE A 481 -0.29 -52.35 -30.62
CA ILE A 481 -0.69 -51.79 -29.31
C ILE A 481 -2.16 -52.05 -29.04
N TYR A 482 -3.02 -51.79 -30.02
CA TYR A 482 -4.47 -52.02 -29.93
C TYR A 482 -4.81 -53.49 -29.68
N MET A 483 -4.27 -54.42 -30.48
CA MET A 483 -4.48 -55.86 -30.32
C MET A 483 -3.95 -56.42 -28.99
N LYS A 484 -2.85 -55.87 -28.48
CA LYS A 484 -2.29 -56.31 -27.19
C LYS A 484 -3.22 -55.98 -26.02
N ASN A 485 -4.01 -54.93 -26.14
CA ASN A 485 -4.86 -54.44 -25.06
C ASN A 485 -6.34 -54.85 -25.19
N ASP A 486 -6.77 -55.42 -26.33
CA ASP A 486 -8.11 -56.00 -26.50
C ASP A 486 -8.04 -57.50 -26.80
N GLU A 487 -8.28 -58.31 -25.75
CA GLU A 487 -8.29 -59.78 -25.82
C GLU A 487 -9.40 -60.34 -26.73
N ASN A 488 -10.39 -59.54 -27.12
CA ASN A 488 -11.50 -60.00 -27.96
C ASN A 488 -11.14 -60.06 -29.45
N ILE A 489 -10.03 -59.43 -29.85
CA ILE A 489 -9.60 -59.38 -31.25
C ILE A 489 -8.92 -60.70 -31.62
N LYS A 490 -9.67 -61.58 -32.28
CA LYS A 490 -9.16 -62.87 -32.81
C LYS A 490 -8.68 -62.79 -34.26
N LEU A 491 -8.76 -61.61 -34.87
CA LEU A 491 -8.35 -61.39 -36.25
C LEU A 491 -6.82 -61.29 -36.34
N SER A 492 -6.26 -61.77 -37.45
CA SER A 492 -4.86 -61.53 -37.79
C SER A 492 -4.65 -60.06 -38.19
N LEU A 493 -3.39 -59.58 -38.06
CA LEU A 493 -3.01 -58.22 -38.45
C LEU A 493 -3.40 -57.89 -39.90
N ASP A 494 -3.26 -58.86 -40.82
CA ASP A 494 -3.61 -58.70 -42.24
C ASP A 494 -5.12 -58.63 -42.50
N GLU A 495 -5.95 -59.21 -41.62
CA GLU A 495 -7.41 -59.10 -41.69
C GLU A 495 -7.87 -57.73 -41.17
N ILE A 496 -7.25 -57.23 -40.09
CA ILE A 496 -7.54 -55.91 -39.53
C ILE A 496 -7.19 -54.80 -40.53
N LYS A 497 -6.03 -54.88 -41.19
CA LYS A 497 -5.58 -53.92 -42.21
C LYS A 497 -6.52 -53.79 -43.41
N LYS A 498 -7.36 -54.80 -43.67
CA LYS A 498 -8.35 -54.75 -44.77
C LYS A 498 -9.65 -54.04 -44.37
N SER A 499 -9.83 -53.72 -43.09
CA SER A 499 -11.04 -53.12 -42.56
C SER A 499 -10.79 -51.69 -42.08
N THR A 500 -11.33 -50.72 -42.82
CA THR A 500 -11.29 -49.30 -42.43
C THR A 500 -11.89 -49.05 -41.05
N PHE A 501 -12.90 -49.85 -40.66
CA PHE A 501 -13.53 -49.75 -39.34
C PHE A 501 -12.51 -50.02 -38.22
N TYR A 502 -11.80 -51.14 -38.27
CA TYR A 502 -10.83 -51.48 -37.23
C TYR A 502 -9.61 -50.55 -37.23
N ILE A 503 -9.21 -50.02 -38.39
CA ILE A 503 -8.15 -49.02 -38.46
C ILE A 503 -8.59 -47.74 -37.73
N ASN A 504 -9.81 -47.26 -37.98
CA ASN A 504 -10.31 -46.05 -37.33
C ASN A 504 -10.44 -46.24 -35.81
N ASP A 505 -10.95 -47.40 -35.39
CA ASP A 505 -11.10 -47.72 -33.96
C ASP A 505 -9.73 -47.81 -33.26
N ALA A 506 -8.74 -48.45 -33.90
CA ALA A 506 -7.39 -48.53 -33.36
C ALA A 506 -6.69 -47.16 -33.26
N ILE A 507 -6.94 -46.26 -34.22
CA ILE A 507 -6.38 -44.89 -34.20
C ILE A 507 -7.04 -44.05 -33.10
N GLU A 508 -8.36 -44.16 -32.95
CA GLU A 508 -9.11 -43.49 -31.88
C GLU A 508 -8.59 -43.94 -30.52
N TYR A 509 -8.50 -45.26 -30.31
CA TYR A 509 -7.95 -45.87 -29.11
C TYR A 509 -6.51 -45.41 -28.83
N PHE A 510 -5.64 -45.43 -29.85
CA PHE A 510 -4.26 -44.99 -29.71
C PHE A 510 -4.17 -43.50 -29.32
N TYR A 511 -5.00 -42.64 -29.91
CA TYR A 511 -5.07 -41.24 -29.52
C TYR A 511 -5.44 -41.07 -28.04
N GLU A 512 -6.50 -41.74 -27.58
CA GLU A 512 -6.95 -41.65 -26.19
C GLU A 512 -5.86 -42.10 -25.23
N ILE A 513 -5.22 -43.24 -25.52
CA ILE A 513 -4.11 -43.73 -24.69
C ILE A 513 -2.91 -42.80 -24.74
N VAL A 514 -2.53 -42.24 -25.89
CA VAL A 514 -1.44 -41.25 -25.93
C VAL A 514 -1.74 -40.10 -24.99
N LEU A 515 -2.96 -39.54 -25.01
CA LEU A 515 -3.33 -38.43 -24.13
C LEU A 515 -3.32 -38.81 -22.64
N ASP A 516 -3.70 -40.03 -22.31
CA ASP A 516 -3.65 -40.54 -20.94
C ASP A 516 -2.21 -40.81 -20.48
N GLU A 517 -1.41 -41.49 -21.30
CA GLU A 517 -0.01 -41.81 -21.03
C GLU A 517 0.90 -40.56 -21.00
N MET A 518 0.51 -39.47 -21.67
CA MET A 518 1.16 -38.15 -21.55
C MET A 518 1.09 -37.59 -20.12
N ARG A 519 0.13 -38.05 -19.29
CA ARG A 519 -0.02 -37.63 -17.89
C ARG A 519 0.76 -38.50 -16.91
N LEU A 520 1.24 -39.66 -17.36
CA LEU A 520 2.00 -40.57 -16.52
C LEU A 520 3.43 -40.08 -16.33
N SER A 521 3.96 -40.29 -15.12
CA SER A 521 5.36 -40.00 -14.79
C SER A 521 6.32 -40.77 -15.69
N SER A 522 7.46 -40.17 -16.03
CA SER A 522 8.55 -40.82 -16.77
C SER A 522 9.09 -42.08 -16.09
N SER A 523 8.95 -42.18 -14.76
CA SER A 523 9.27 -43.40 -14.00
C SER A 523 8.39 -44.60 -14.37
N ASP A 524 7.19 -44.37 -14.91
CA ASP A 524 6.25 -45.42 -15.32
C ASP A 524 6.38 -45.78 -16.82
N TYR A 525 7.62 -45.90 -17.29
CA TYR A 525 7.93 -46.14 -18.71
C TYR A 525 7.25 -47.39 -19.29
N LYS A 526 6.93 -48.39 -18.45
CA LYS A 526 6.29 -49.65 -18.87
C LYS A 526 4.86 -49.44 -19.34
N ASN A 527 4.16 -48.47 -18.74
CA ASN A 527 2.78 -48.14 -19.05
C ASN A 527 2.68 -46.95 -20.03
N ARG A 528 3.78 -46.52 -20.65
CA ARG A 528 3.83 -45.39 -21.60
C ARG A 528 4.11 -45.85 -23.03
N SER A 529 3.62 -47.02 -23.43
CA SER A 529 4.02 -47.63 -24.70
C SER A 529 3.52 -46.86 -25.93
N ALA A 530 2.30 -46.34 -25.88
CA ALA A 530 1.72 -45.56 -26.97
C ALA A 530 2.34 -44.17 -27.07
N PHE A 531 2.52 -43.50 -25.93
CA PHE A 531 3.22 -42.23 -25.82
C PHE A 531 4.67 -42.36 -26.29
N LEU A 532 5.41 -43.41 -25.92
CA LEU A 532 6.79 -43.61 -26.39
C LEU A 532 6.86 -43.80 -27.91
N LEU A 533 5.90 -44.51 -28.51
CA LEU A 533 5.79 -44.62 -29.97
C LEU A 533 5.51 -43.26 -30.60
N PHE A 534 4.52 -42.53 -30.07
CA PHE A 534 4.15 -41.19 -30.51
C PHE A 534 5.33 -40.21 -30.44
N PHE A 535 5.95 -40.15 -29.27
CA PHE A 535 7.05 -39.25 -28.94
C PHE A 535 8.24 -39.51 -29.85
N ARG A 536 8.73 -40.76 -29.96
CA ARG A 536 9.86 -41.10 -30.85
C ARG A 536 9.58 -40.76 -32.31
N THR A 537 8.32 -40.80 -32.73
CA THR A 537 7.92 -40.49 -34.11
C THR A 537 8.04 -39.00 -34.43
N TYR A 538 7.64 -38.12 -33.51
CA TYR A 538 7.65 -36.67 -33.75
C TYR A 538 8.83 -35.92 -33.13
N MET A 539 9.57 -36.52 -32.21
CA MET A 539 10.63 -35.84 -31.45
C MET A 539 11.68 -35.18 -32.34
N SER A 540 12.22 -35.93 -33.32
CA SER A 540 13.24 -35.40 -34.24
C SER A 540 12.67 -34.28 -35.11
N LYS A 541 11.42 -34.40 -35.55
CA LYS A 541 10.74 -33.39 -36.37
C LYS A 541 10.53 -32.09 -35.58
N ILE A 542 10.00 -32.19 -34.37
CA ILE A 542 9.82 -31.02 -33.48
C ILE A 542 11.16 -30.34 -33.22
N ARG A 543 12.22 -31.11 -32.93
CA ARG A 543 13.56 -30.57 -32.72
C ARG A 543 14.05 -29.81 -33.94
N GLU A 544 13.94 -30.40 -35.14
CA GLU A 544 14.41 -29.79 -36.38
C GLU A 544 13.65 -28.50 -36.70
N GLU A 545 12.31 -28.52 -36.62
CA GLU A 545 11.48 -27.34 -36.83
C GLU A 545 11.86 -26.21 -35.87
N MET A 546 12.07 -26.52 -34.58
CA MET A 546 12.47 -25.51 -33.61
C MET A 546 13.92 -25.06 -33.80
N PHE A 547 14.83 -25.95 -34.17
CA PHE A 547 16.22 -25.60 -34.40
C PHE A 547 16.33 -24.55 -35.51
N VAL A 548 15.63 -24.75 -36.63
CA VAL A 548 15.60 -23.79 -37.73
C VAL A 548 15.09 -22.42 -37.27
N GLU A 549 14.08 -22.37 -36.41
CA GLU A 549 13.51 -21.12 -35.91
C GLU A 549 14.40 -20.38 -34.92
N PHE A 550 15.10 -21.10 -34.03
CA PHE A 550 15.85 -20.49 -32.93
C PHE A 550 17.33 -20.25 -33.24
N THR A 551 17.89 -20.90 -34.27
CA THR A 551 19.32 -20.76 -34.62
C THR A 551 19.71 -19.38 -35.13
N GLU A 552 18.75 -18.55 -35.54
CA GLU A 552 19.00 -17.15 -35.87
C GLU A 552 19.26 -16.28 -34.62
N TYR A 553 18.83 -16.75 -33.43
CA TYR A 553 18.84 -15.98 -32.20
C TYR A 553 19.79 -16.51 -31.11
N ILE A 554 20.04 -17.82 -31.09
CA ILE A 554 20.90 -18.47 -30.09
C ILE A 554 21.86 -19.45 -30.76
N SER A 555 22.95 -19.76 -30.07
CA SER A 555 23.91 -20.76 -30.55
C SER A 555 23.30 -22.17 -30.56
N GLU A 556 23.85 -23.05 -31.41
CA GLU A 556 23.46 -24.47 -31.44
C GLU A 556 23.61 -25.13 -30.07
N PHE A 557 24.65 -24.78 -29.32
CA PHE A 557 24.88 -25.28 -27.97
C PHE A 557 23.79 -24.85 -26.98
N GLU A 558 23.42 -23.57 -27.00
CA GLU A 558 22.33 -23.05 -26.14
C GLU A 558 21.00 -23.68 -26.51
N PHE A 559 20.69 -23.80 -27.81
CA PHE A 559 19.48 -24.48 -28.27
C PHE A 559 19.42 -25.90 -27.73
N ASP A 560 20.49 -26.68 -27.88
CA ASP A 560 20.51 -28.07 -27.41
C ASP A 560 20.37 -28.17 -25.90
N LEU A 561 20.99 -27.25 -25.15
CA LEU A 561 20.84 -27.17 -23.70
C LEU A 561 19.38 -26.90 -23.32
N TYR A 562 18.77 -25.86 -23.89
CA TYR A 562 17.38 -25.49 -23.60
C TYR A 562 16.38 -26.53 -24.04
N PHE A 563 16.61 -27.16 -25.19
CA PHE A 563 15.76 -28.22 -25.70
C PHE A 563 15.81 -29.48 -24.82
N ARG A 564 17.00 -29.84 -24.28
CA ARG A 564 17.11 -30.91 -23.27
C ARG A 564 16.38 -30.55 -21.98
N LYS A 565 16.45 -29.30 -21.55
CA LYS A 565 15.67 -28.83 -20.40
C LYS A 565 14.16 -28.91 -20.67
N ALA A 566 13.70 -28.59 -21.88
CA ALA A 566 12.30 -28.78 -22.29
C ALA A 566 11.85 -30.24 -22.20
N LEU A 567 12.71 -31.19 -22.59
CA LEU A 567 12.45 -32.62 -22.41
C LEU A 567 12.36 -32.99 -20.92
N SER A 568 13.34 -32.57 -20.12
CA SER A 568 13.35 -32.84 -18.67
C SER A 568 12.11 -32.27 -17.97
N HIS A 569 11.71 -31.05 -18.37
CA HIS A 569 10.54 -30.37 -17.83
C HIS A 569 9.25 -31.11 -18.18
N TYR A 570 9.13 -31.60 -19.42
CA TYR A 570 7.99 -32.38 -19.86
C TYR A 570 7.91 -33.74 -19.17
N ASP A 571 9.04 -34.42 -18.97
CA ASP A 571 9.11 -35.73 -18.30
C ASP A 571 8.92 -35.67 -16.78
N GLY A 572 8.71 -34.48 -16.21
CA GLY A 572 8.49 -34.28 -14.78
C GLY A 572 9.74 -34.51 -13.92
N ILE A 573 10.92 -34.58 -14.55
CA ILE A 573 12.21 -34.70 -13.86
C ILE A 573 12.60 -33.28 -13.41
N ARG A 574 12.09 -32.85 -12.26
CA ARG A 574 12.37 -31.52 -11.70
C ARG A 574 13.67 -31.43 -10.89
N ASP A 575 14.30 -32.54 -10.51
CA ASP A 575 15.32 -32.54 -9.44
C ASP A 575 16.68 -33.23 -9.77
N MET A 576 17.17 -33.23 -11.03
CA MET A 576 18.45 -33.93 -11.35
C MET A 576 19.47 -33.22 -12.26
N ILE A 577 19.37 -31.90 -12.51
CA ILE A 577 20.44 -31.16 -13.21
C ILE A 577 20.77 -29.87 -12.49
#